data_AF-A0A914RMT6-F1
#
_entry.id   AF-A0A914RMT6-F1
#
_cell.length_a   1.000
_cell.length_b   1.000
_cell.length_c   1.000
_cell.angle_alpha   90.00
_cell.angle_beta   90.00
_cell.angle_gamma   90.00
#
_symmetry.space_group_name_H-M   'P 1'
#
loop_
_entity.id
_entity.type
_entity.pdbx_description
1 polymer ?
#
loop_
_entity_poly.entity_id
_entity_poly.type
_entity_poly.pdbx_seq_one_letter_code
_entity_poly.pdbx_strand_id
1 'polypeptide(L)'
;MRKMGYCCGQKLAFTPLALFCYGQSMCTIARDQPYHVYEATSTQYGVTVSDRYTYCTKCFEALDEKGISLSENPNDTSNMVPKSKFTLMKNDQIDLEPFEQCKLCHRRWHRICALYSKKVFPEGFTCETCRAEKSLSKADNRFTAKKLPHCALSRFIEDRVNKYLKSNPAGKDCEVIIRVLCATDKEVEVKPLMKQKYGPMGFPDKFPYRTKAVFAFEVIDGTEVCFFGLHVQEYGSNCPPPNQRRVYIAYLDSVHFFQPRQLRTDVYHEILLGYLHYAMQLGYTMAHIWQKIPKPKRLQDWYKKMLDKGVGEHTVFDYKDIYKQARDDNLTTPMALPYFEGDFWPNVIEDCIREVQNEEQERKHDDEDDVFHSGDNGKICCSKKRNNLKKANMKSKKKLGTSTGNEVTDKLYNNFEKHKEVFFTIRLMSPQSELTAQNSEINDPDPLMPSDLMDGRDTFLTRARDEHWEFSSLRRAKYSSICFCHALHNQEKGEGLSYTCNNCQGTAVWHCPSCDDFDLCNKCYESMSHPHKLEKVSALVEVGGEDKQDAGNSRNESIQWFSSLELENGTGLSAVNSHLQ
;
A
#
# COMPACT_ATOMS: atom_id res chain seq x y z
N MET A 1 8.91 18.68 -36.26
CA MET A 1 8.73 19.35 -34.95
C MET A 1 10.02 19.58 -34.18
N ARG A 2 10.80 18.55 -33.80
CA ARG A 2 12.05 18.75 -33.03
C ARG A 2 13.07 19.68 -33.68
N LYS A 3 13.32 19.52 -34.98
CA LYS A 3 14.18 20.43 -35.78
C LYS A 3 13.71 21.89 -35.77
N MET A 4 12.45 22.16 -35.40
CA MET A 4 11.87 23.50 -35.31
C MET A 4 11.85 24.06 -33.86
N GLY A 5 12.51 23.40 -32.90
CA GLY A 5 12.61 23.85 -31.50
C GLY A 5 11.44 23.46 -30.59
N TYR A 6 10.62 22.47 -30.99
CA TYR A 6 9.54 21.90 -30.16
C TYR A 6 9.99 20.58 -29.52
N CYS A 7 9.45 20.24 -28.34
CA CYS A 7 9.76 18.97 -27.65
C CYS A 7 9.52 17.70 -28.50
N CYS A 8 8.34 17.60 -29.13
CA CYS A 8 7.96 16.53 -30.04
C CYS A 8 6.78 16.99 -30.93
N GLY A 9 6.30 16.10 -31.80
CA GLY A 9 5.11 16.34 -32.64
C GLY A 9 3.99 15.34 -32.40
N GLN A 10 4.00 14.67 -31.25
CA GLN A 10 3.00 13.66 -30.89
C GLN A 10 1.87 14.32 -30.11
N LYS A 11 0.63 13.86 -30.34
CA LYS A 11 -0.52 14.17 -29.49
C LYS A 11 -0.51 13.20 -28.31
N LEU A 12 -0.04 13.66 -27.16
CA LEU A 12 0.15 12.83 -25.97
C LEU A 12 -1.03 13.00 -25.02
N ALA A 13 -1.45 11.90 -24.42
CA ALA A 13 -2.57 11.83 -23.49
C ALA A 13 -2.23 10.91 -22.32
N PHE A 14 -2.69 11.24 -21.13
CA PHE A 14 -2.60 10.37 -19.96
C PHE A 14 -3.24 9.00 -20.23
N THR A 15 -2.76 8.01 -19.50
CA THR A 15 -3.26 6.64 -19.62
C THR A 15 -4.71 6.62 -19.16
N PRO A 16 -5.68 6.25 -20.02
CA PRO A 16 -7.07 6.15 -19.61
C PRO A 16 -7.19 5.12 -18.48
N LEU A 17 -7.66 5.56 -17.32
CA LEU A 17 -7.79 4.69 -16.16
C LEU A 17 -9.01 3.79 -16.32
N ALA A 18 -8.86 2.52 -15.94
CA ALA A 18 -10.04 1.69 -15.70
C ALA A 18 -10.79 2.26 -14.49
N LEU A 19 -12.10 2.44 -14.61
CA LEU A 19 -12.91 2.93 -13.51
C LEU A 19 -13.20 1.78 -12.54
N PHE A 20 -13.25 2.08 -11.25
CA PHE A 20 -13.69 1.12 -10.25
C PHE A 20 -15.20 0.87 -10.37
N CYS A 21 -15.64 -0.35 -10.07
CA CYS A 21 -17.05 -0.71 -10.03
C CYS A 21 -17.47 -1.06 -8.59
N TYR A 22 -18.46 -0.35 -8.05
CA TYR A 22 -19.04 -0.56 -6.70
C TYR A 22 -19.87 -1.85 -6.56
N GLY A 23 -19.81 -2.75 -7.54
CA GLY A 23 -20.62 -3.96 -7.60
C GLY A 23 -19.93 -5.13 -6.92
N GLN A 24 -19.18 -5.91 -7.69
CA GLN A 24 -18.39 -7.03 -7.17
C GLN A 24 -16.98 -6.59 -6.78
N SER A 25 -16.41 -7.25 -5.78
CA SER A 25 -15.00 -7.06 -5.40
C SER A 25 -14.07 -7.27 -6.59
N MET A 26 -13.10 -6.36 -6.80
CA MET A 26 -12.14 -6.38 -7.91
C MET A 26 -12.76 -6.19 -9.31
N CYS A 27 -14.01 -5.74 -9.41
CA CYS A 27 -14.62 -5.41 -10.70
C CYS A 27 -14.13 -4.04 -11.19
N THR A 28 -13.75 -3.97 -12.48
CA THR A 28 -13.29 -2.74 -13.14
C THR A 28 -14.00 -2.54 -14.46
N ILE A 29 -14.17 -1.27 -14.85
CA ILE A 29 -14.75 -0.83 -16.12
C ILE A 29 -13.59 -0.46 -17.03
N ALA A 30 -13.33 -1.28 -18.04
CA ALA A 30 -12.25 -1.04 -18.98
C ALA A 30 -12.53 0.20 -19.84
N ARG A 31 -11.48 0.66 -20.53
CA ARG A 31 -11.60 1.72 -21.53
C ARG A 31 -12.65 1.35 -22.57
N ASP A 32 -13.38 2.37 -23.03
CA ASP A 32 -14.43 2.28 -24.03
C ASP A 32 -15.66 1.46 -23.61
N GLN A 33 -15.69 0.92 -22.39
CA GLN A 33 -16.87 0.22 -21.88
C GLN A 33 -17.94 1.20 -21.40
N PRO A 34 -19.23 0.87 -21.65
CA PRO A 34 -20.33 1.57 -21.02
C PRO A 34 -20.37 1.30 -19.51
N TYR A 35 -20.77 2.30 -18.74
CA TYR A 35 -20.96 2.20 -17.30
C TYR A 35 -22.08 3.13 -16.83
N HIS A 36 -22.66 2.81 -15.68
CA HIS A 36 -23.67 3.62 -15.03
C HIS A 36 -23.03 4.42 -13.89
N VAL A 37 -23.34 5.71 -13.82
CA VAL A 37 -22.81 6.59 -12.77
C VAL A 37 -23.90 7.44 -12.15
N TYR A 38 -23.78 7.57 -10.83
CA TYR A 38 -24.55 8.52 -10.04
C TYR A 38 -23.58 9.45 -9.31
N GLU A 39 -23.82 10.75 -9.39
CA GLU A 39 -23.04 11.78 -8.69
C GLU A 39 -23.97 12.53 -7.75
N ALA A 40 -23.66 12.54 -6.46
CA ALA A 40 -24.33 13.34 -5.46
C ALA A 40 -23.42 14.50 -5.07
N THR A 41 -23.94 15.72 -5.11
CA THR A 41 -23.19 16.90 -4.67
C THR A 41 -23.86 17.46 -3.42
N SER A 42 -23.15 17.46 -2.31
CA SER A 42 -23.57 18.11 -1.07
C SER A 42 -22.78 19.39 -0.87
N THR A 43 -23.46 20.50 -0.62
CA THR A 43 -22.86 21.77 -0.23
C THR A 43 -23.26 22.06 1.21
N GLN A 44 -22.40 21.69 2.15
CA GLN A 44 -22.59 21.99 3.57
C GLN A 44 -21.41 22.83 4.06
N TYR A 45 -21.69 23.90 4.81
CA TYR A 45 -20.67 24.81 5.38
C TYR A 45 -19.71 25.44 4.35
N GLY A 46 -20.16 25.70 3.12
CA GLY A 46 -19.33 26.29 2.08
C GLY A 46 -18.33 25.33 1.43
N VAL A 47 -18.33 24.05 1.80
CA VAL A 47 -17.54 22.99 1.18
C VAL A 47 -18.46 22.15 0.28
N THR A 48 -18.06 22.01 -0.99
CA THR A 48 -18.77 21.16 -1.96
C THR A 48 -18.12 19.78 -1.96
N VAL A 49 -18.83 18.76 -1.47
CA VAL A 49 -18.40 17.36 -1.55
C VAL A 49 -19.20 16.67 -2.64
N SER A 50 -18.52 16.03 -3.58
CA SER A 50 -19.15 15.26 -4.66
C SER A 50 -18.82 13.78 -4.53
N ASP A 51 -19.82 12.96 -4.23
CA ASP A 51 -19.68 11.50 -4.18
C ASP A 51 -20.11 10.89 -5.50
N ARG A 52 -19.21 10.08 -6.08
CA ARG A 52 -19.40 9.47 -7.40
C ARG A 52 -19.43 7.95 -7.30
N TYR A 53 -20.56 7.36 -7.68
CA TYR A 53 -20.80 5.91 -7.63
C TYR A 53 -20.87 5.33 -9.04
N THR A 54 -19.92 4.47 -9.38
CA THR A 54 -19.77 3.86 -10.71
C THR A 54 -20.04 2.37 -10.71
N TYR A 55 -20.86 1.88 -11.65
CA TYR A 55 -21.16 0.46 -11.85
C TYR A 55 -20.97 0.06 -13.30
N CYS A 56 -20.30 -1.07 -13.56
CA CYS A 56 -20.31 -1.68 -14.89
C CYS A 56 -21.74 -2.16 -15.22
N THR A 57 -22.05 -2.29 -16.51
CA THR A 57 -23.39 -2.71 -16.96
C THR A 57 -23.86 -4.00 -16.28
N LYS A 58 -22.99 -5.00 -16.16
CA LYS A 58 -23.31 -6.29 -15.51
C LYS A 58 -23.66 -6.13 -14.02
N CYS A 59 -22.88 -5.34 -13.29
CA CYS A 59 -23.15 -5.12 -11.86
C CYS A 59 -24.37 -4.24 -11.66
N PHE A 60 -24.59 -3.24 -12.51
CA PHE A 60 -25.76 -2.38 -12.46
C PHE A 60 -27.07 -3.16 -12.71
N GLU A 61 -27.06 -4.07 -13.68
CA GLU A 61 -28.19 -4.98 -13.94
C GLU A 61 -28.49 -5.86 -12.71
N ALA A 62 -27.45 -6.34 -12.03
CA ALA A 62 -27.57 -7.18 -10.83
C ALA A 62 -27.99 -6.44 -9.55
N LEU A 63 -28.01 -5.10 -9.52
CA LEU A 63 -28.48 -4.33 -8.36
C LEU A 63 -29.98 -4.53 -8.09
N ASP A 64 -30.43 -4.30 -6.87
CA ASP A 64 -31.87 -4.25 -6.54
C ASP A 64 -32.56 -3.10 -7.31
N GLU A 65 -33.83 -3.26 -7.68
CA GLU A 65 -34.64 -2.19 -8.29
C GLU A 65 -34.79 -0.98 -7.36
N LYS A 66 -34.77 -1.21 -6.04
CA LYS A 66 -34.76 -0.16 -5.01
C LYS A 66 -33.50 0.71 -5.06
N GLY A 67 -32.45 0.25 -5.75
CA GLY A 67 -31.22 0.99 -6.00
C GLY A 67 -30.14 0.77 -4.95
N ILE A 68 -29.33 1.79 -4.67
CA ILE A 68 -28.20 1.71 -3.72
C ILE A 68 -28.50 2.50 -2.46
N SER A 69 -28.03 2.03 -1.29
CA SER A 69 -28.03 2.87 -0.09
C SER A 69 -26.77 3.72 -0.05
N LEU A 70 -26.92 5.01 0.27
CA LEU A 70 -25.81 5.93 0.52
C LEU A 70 -25.40 5.97 2.00
N SER A 71 -26.08 5.22 2.88
CA SER A 71 -25.76 5.15 4.30
C SER A 71 -24.63 4.15 4.59
N GLU A 72 -23.77 4.47 5.54
CA GLU A 72 -22.76 3.53 6.06
C GLU A 72 -23.39 2.39 6.87
N ASN A 73 -24.59 2.62 7.42
CA ASN A 73 -25.35 1.61 8.15
C ASN A 73 -26.15 0.72 7.17
N PRO A 74 -25.88 -0.60 7.12
CA PRO A 74 -26.58 -1.55 6.23
C PRO A 74 -28.08 -1.67 6.49
N ASN A 75 -28.55 -1.26 7.68
CA ASN A 75 -29.95 -1.33 8.07
C ASN A 75 -30.71 0.00 7.85
N ASP A 76 -30.01 1.05 7.42
CA ASP A 76 -30.63 2.35 7.16
C ASP A 76 -31.13 2.41 5.71
N THR A 77 -32.46 2.42 5.55
CA THR A 77 -33.14 2.51 4.25
C THR A 77 -33.58 3.95 3.92
N SER A 78 -33.21 4.94 4.73
CA SER A 78 -33.70 6.32 4.58
C SER A 78 -33.07 7.07 3.39
N ASN A 79 -31.88 6.66 2.94
CA ASN A 79 -31.12 7.35 1.89
C ASN A 79 -30.80 6.43 0.69
N MET A 80 -31.85 5.89 0.07
CA MET A 80 -31.72 5.05 -1.14
C MET A 80 -31.79 5.85 -2.44
N VAL A 81 -30.87 5.57 -3.36
CA VAL A 81 -30.82 6.15 -4.72
C VAL A 81 -31.33 5.12 -5.71
N PRO A 82 -32.51 5.34 -6.34
CA PRO A 82 -33.07 4.40 -7.30
C PRO A 82 -32.21 4.30 -8.56
N LYS A 83 -32.26 3.13 -9.22
CA LYS A 83 -31.56 2.86 -10.50
C LYS A 83 -31.83 3.93 -11.57
N SER A 84 -33.02 4.53 -11.57
CA SER A 84 -33.40 5.57 -12.55
C SER A 84 -32.57 6.85 -12.47
N LYS A 85 -31.89 7.12 -11.34
CA LYS A 85 -31.01 8.29 -11.18
C LYS A 85 -29.61 8.08 -11.77
N PHE A 86 -29.26 6.86 -12.17
CA PHE A 86 -27.97 6.60 -12.78
C PHE A 86 -27.97 6.99 -14.26
N THR A 87 -26.88 7.63 -14.68
CA THR A 87 -26.65 8.01 -16.07
C THR A 87 -25.74 7.00 -16.74
N LEU A 88 -26.09 6.58 -17.96
CA LEU A 88 -25.23 5.72 -18.78
C LEU A 88 -24.16 6.58 -19.43
N MET A 89 -22.89 6.29 -19.13
CA MET A 89 -21.72 6.94 -19.69
C MET A 89 -20.80 5.90 -20.36
N LYS A 90 -19.80 6.39 -21.09
CA LYS A 90 -18.76 5.56 -21.69
C LYS A 90 -17.40 5.99 -21.14
N ASN A 91 -16.54 5.02 -20.84
CA ASN A 91 -15.18 5.31 -20.36
C ASN A 91 -14.25 5.65 -21.54
N ASP A 92 -14.53 6.77 -22.22
CA ASP A 92 -13.79 7.24 -23.40
C ASP A 92 -13.19 8.65 -23.23
N GLN A 93 -13.20 9.18 -22.00
CA GLN A 93 -12.51 10.42 -21.67
C GLN A 93 -10.99 10.21 -21.78
N ILE A 94 -10.34 11.08 -22.55
CA ILE A 94 -8.90 11.05 -22.81
C ILE A 94 -8.34 12.41 -22.42
N ASP A 95 -7.62 12.45 -21.31
CA ASP A 95 -6.98 13.66 -20.82
C ASP A 95 -5.65 13.90 -21.55
N LEU A 96 -5.55 15.02 -22.27
CA LEU A 96 -4.34 15.38 -23.00
C LEU A 96 -3.25 15.90 -22.06
N GLU A 97 -1.99 15.60 -22.37
CA GLU A 97 -0.87 16.17 -21.62
C GLU A 97 -0.87 17.71 -21.76
N PRO A 98 -0.77 18.46 -20.66
CA PRO A 98 -0.80 19.91 -20.71
C PRO A 98 0.46 20.47 -21.39
N PHE A 99 0.36 21.71 -21.88
CA PHE A 99 1.47 22.42 -22.50
C PHE A 99 1.95 23.57 -21.64
N GLU A 100 3.26 23.82 -21.68
CA GLU A 100 3.95 24.94 -21.07
C GLU A 100 4.59 25.81 -22.15
N GLN A 101 4.54 27.13 -21.96
CA GLN A 101 5.05 28.09 -22.93
C GLN A 101 6.45 28.57 -22.53
N CYS A 102 7.41 28.46 -23.45
CA CYS A 102 8.74 28.99 -23.22
C CYS A 102 8.69 30.52 -23.12
N LYS A 103 9.30 31.08 -22.06
CA LYS A 103 9.36 32.54 -21.83
C LYS A 103 10.12 33.33 -22.90
N LEU A 104 11.00 32.67 -23.65
CA LEU A 104 11.89 33.34 -24.61
C LEU A 104 11.41 33.23 -26.06
N CYS A 105 11.05 32.01 -26.51
CA CYS A 105 10.62 31.79 -27.90
C CYS A 105 9.12 31.55 -28.05
N HIS A 106 8.35 31.56 -26.95
CA HIS A 106 6.91 31.38 -26.93
C HIS A 106 6.39 30.05 -27.51
N ARG A 107 7.28 29.13 -27.90
CA ARG A 107 6.92 27.77 -28.33
C ARG A 107 6.32 26.99 -27.17
N ARG A 108 5.29 26.20 -27.47
CA ARG A 108 4.60 25.33 -26.50
C ARG A 108 5.28 23.97 -26.45
N TRP A 109 5.61 23.51 -25.25
CA TRP A 109 6.19 22.20 -24.98
C TRP A 109 5.22 21.40 -24.11
N HIS A 110 5.14 20.08 -24.27
CA HIS A 110 4.41 19.28 -23.30
C HIS A 110 5.07 19.47 -21.92
N ARG A 111 4.27 19.70 -20.88
CA ARG A 111 4.74 19.92 -19.50
C ARG A 111 5.69 18.82 -19.05
N ILE A 112 5.34 17.58 -19.37
CA ILE A 112 6.13 16.38 -19.05
C ILE A 112 7.42 16.33 -19.87
N CYS A 113 7.40 16.70 -21.16
CA CYS A 113 8.64 16.84 -21.95
C CYS A 113 9.57 17.91 -21.38
N ALA A 114 9.01 19.01 -20.88
CA ALA A 114 9.74 20.12 -20.32
C ALA A 114 10.31 19.81 -18.92
N LEU A 115 9.88 18.72 -18.28
CA LEU A 115 10.15 18.41 -16.87
C LEU A 115 9.90 19.62 -15.96
N TYR A 116 8.82 20.37 -16.25
CA TYR A 116 8.51 21.63 -15.61
C TYR A 116 7.26 21.51 -14.75
N SER A 117 7.38 21.80 -13.47
CA SER A 117 6.26 22.05 -12.57
C SER A 117 6.35 23.47 -12.04
N LYS A 118 5.26 24.23 -12.11
CA LYS A 118 5.18 25.59 -11.56
C LYS A 118 5.49 25.64 -10.06
N LYS A 119 5.14 24.57 -9.34
CA LYS A 119 5.41 24.40 -7.90
C LYS A 119 6.93 24.31 -7.61
N VAL A 120 7.68 23.63 -8.50
CA VAL A 120 9.14 23.42 -8.36
C VAL A 120 9.95 24.59 -8.94
N PHE A 121 9.51 25.13 -10.07
CA PHE A 121 10.21 26.16 -10.83
C PHE A 121 9.32 27.40 -11.00
N PRO A 122 9.18 28.24 -9.96
CA PRO A 122 8.31 29.43 -9.99
C PRO A 122 8.81 30.48 -11.00
N GLU A 123 10.12 30.51 -11.25
CA GLU A 123 10.80 31.37 -12.24
C GLU A 123 10.42 31.07 -13.69
N GLY A 124 9.56 30.08 -13.94
CA GLY A 124 8.97 29.79 -15.24
C GLY A 124 9.82 28.94 -16.18
N PHE A 125 9.22 28.58 -17.31
CA PHE A 125 9.80 27.62 -18.24
C PHE A 125 10.65 28.30 -19.34
N THR A 126 11.89 27.83 -19.49
CA THR A 126 12.77 28.13 -20.63
C THR A 126 13.20 26.81 -21.29
N CYS A 127 12.88 26.66 -22.57
CA CYS A 127 13.17 25.45 -23.34
C CYS A 127 14.68 25.25 -23.57
N GLU A 128 15.08 24.00 -23.81
CA GLU A 128 16.48 23.61 -24.00
C GLU A 128 17.14 24.34 -25.18
N THR A 129 16.42 24.56 -26.28
CA THR A 129 16.92 25.31 -27.44
C THR A 129 17.32 26.74 -27.05
N CYS A 130 16.44 27.47 -26.34
CA CYS A 130 16.75 28.83 -25.91
C CYS A 130 17.83 28.86 -24.82
N ARG A 131 17.93 27.83 -23.97
CA ARG A 131 19.04 27.72 -23.01
C ARG A 131 20.38 27.56 -23.72
N ALA A 132 20.44 26.69 -24.73
CA ALA A 132 21.65 26.48 -25.53
C ALA A 132 22.05 27.73 -26.33
N GLU A 133 21.10 28.37 -27.01
CA GLU A 133 21.35 29.58 -27.82
C GLU A 133 21.84 30.77 -26.99
N LYS A 134 21.34 30.92 -25.76
CA LYS A 134 21.68 32.05 -24.87
C LYS A 134 22.67 31.67 -23.76
N SER A 135 23.25 30.48 -23.80
CA SER A 135 24.17 29.95 -22.78
C SER A 135 23.60 30.07 -21.35
N LEU A 136 22.29 29.83 -21.17
CA LEU A 136 21.64 29.89 -19.86
C LEU A 136 21.79 28.55 -19.13
N SER A 137 22.08 28.61 -17.83
CA SER A 137 22.12 27.42 -16.98
C SER A 137 20.74 26.78 -16.83
N LYS A 138 20.70 25.47 -16.51
CA LYS A 138 19.47 24.79 -16.10
C LYS A 138 19.00 25.37 -14.75
N ALA A 139 17.69 25.49 -14.55
CA ALA A 139 17.15 25.92 -13.27
C ALA A 139 17.51 24.87 -12.20
N ASP A 140 18.00 25.32 -11.05
CA ASP A 140 18.33 24.42 -9.94
C ASP A 140 17.05 23.85 -9.32
N ASN A 141 17.00 22.52 -9.16
CA ASN A 141 15.92 21.87 -8.43
C ASN A 141 16.27 21.86 -6.93
N ARG A 142 15.49 22.60 -6.14
CA ARG A 142 15.66 22.63 -4.68
C ARG A 142 15.03 21.43 -3.98
N PHE A 143 14.11 20.74 -4.64
CA PHE A 143 13.31 19.65 -4.09
C PHE A 143 13.77 18.31 -4.66
N THR A 144 15.02 17.94 -4.36
CA THR A 144 15.62 16.68 -4.79
C THR A 144 15.57 15.63 -3.69
N ALA A 145 15.54 14.35 -4.05
CA ALA A 145 15.65 13.21 -3.15
C ALA A 145 16.96 13.27 -2.34
N LYS A 146 18.07 13.70 -2.95
CA LYS A 146 19.34 13.92 -2.23
C LYS A 146 19.21 14.86 -1.04
N LYS A 147 18.36 15.89 -1.16
CA LYS A 147 18.14 16.93 -0.14
C LYS A 147 17.10 16.52 0.92
N LEU A 148 16.42 15.39 0.76
CA LEU A 148 15.52 14.87 1.81
C LEU A 148 16.32 14.40 3.04
N PRO A 149 15.70 14.42 4.23
CA PRO A 149 16.32 13.92 5.46
C PRO A 149 16.90 12.52 5.31
N HIS A 150 18.06 12.30 5.94
CA HIS A 150 18.81 11.06 5.81
C HIS A 150 18.92 10.36 7.17
N CYS A 151 18.57 9.08 7.22
CA CYS A 151 18.64 8.26 8.43
C CYS A 151 19.71 7.14 8.30
N ALA A 152 20.00 6.43 9.39
CA ALA A 152 20.96 5.33 9.44
C ALA A 152 20.56 4.17 8.51
N LEU A 153 19.29 3.75 8.50
CA LEU A 153 18.79 2.74 7.56
C LEU A 153 18.99 3.17 6.10
N SER A 154 18.67 4.44 5.79
CA SER A 154 18.89 5.00 4.46
C SER A 154 20.36 4.90 4.06
N ARG A 155 21.30 5.31 4.95
CA ARG A 155 22.75 5.30 4.65
C ARG A 155 23.24 3.88 4.42
N PHE A 156 22.80 2.96 5.27
CA PHE A 156 23.22 1.57 5.22
C PHE A 156 22.86 0.91 3.89
N ILE A 157 21.62 1.07 3.43
CA ILE A 157 21.18 0.51 2.14
C ILE A 157 21.84 1.26 0.98
N GLU A 158 21.90 2.59 1.03
CA GLU A 158 22.52 3.41 -0.02
C GLU A 158 23.99 3.04 -0.23
N ASP A 159 24.77 2.92 0.83
CA ASP A 159 26.18 2.54 0.79
C ASP A 159 26.37 1.14 0.22
N ARG A 160 25.52 0.18 0.63
CA ARG A 160 25.55 -1.19 0.11
C ARG A 160 25.30 -1.23 -1.40
N VAL A 161 24.24 -0.57 -1.86
CA VAL A 161 23.85 -0.56 -3.28
C VAL A 161 24.92 0.15 -4.11
N ASN A 162 25.39 1.33 -3.68
CA ASN A 162 26.40 2.07 -4.43
C ASN A 162 27.77 1.38 -4.40
N LYS A 163 28.12 0.64 -3.34
CA LYS A 163 29.33 -0.20 -3.31
C LYS A 163 29.23 -1.32 -4.35
N TYR A 164 28.08 -1.99 -4.44
CA TYR A 164 27.83 -2.99 -5.48
C TYR A 164 27.97 -2.38 -6.88
N LEU A 165 27.31 -1.24 -7.14
CA LEU A 165 27.36 -0.56 -8.44
C LEU A 165 28.78 -0.14 -8.83
N LYS A 166 29.56 0.45 -7.90
CA LYS A 166 30.96 0.84 -8.14
C LYS A 166 31.88 -0.35 -8.43
N SER A 167 31.57 -1.53 -7.89
CA SER A 167 32.32 -2.76 -8.16
C SER A 167 32.00 -3.39 -9.51
N ASN A 168 30.87 -3.00 -10.14
CA ASN A 168 30.44 -3.51 -11.42
C ASN A 168 30.80 -2.52 -12.54
N PRO A 169 31.57 -2.93 -13.57
CA PRO A 169 31.95 -2.02 -14.67
C PRO A 169 30.77 -1.33 -15.35
N ALA A 170 29.61 -2.00 -15.42
CA ALA A 170 28.41 -1.43 -16.03
C ALA A 170 27.69 -0.37 -15.16
N GLY A 171 27.93 -0.37 -13.84
CA GLY A 171 27.26 0.51 -12.88
C GLY A 171 28.14 1.62 -12.31
N LYS A 172 29.38 1.78 -12.80
CA LYS A 172 30.38 2.66 -12.19
C LYS A 172 29.96 4.14 -12.12
N ASP A 173 29.22 4.60 -13.13
CA ASP A 173 28.73 5.99 -13.21
C ASP A 173 27.29 6.15 -12.70
N CYS A 174 26.68 5.06 -12.21
CA CYS A 174 25.34 5.06 -11.66
C CYS A 174 25.38 5.45 -10.18
N GLU A 175 24.44 6.29 -9.77
CA GLU A 175 24.26 6.70 -8.38
C GLU A 175 22.82 6.41 -7.97
N VAL A 176 22.68 5.61 -6.91
CA VAL A 176 21.39 5.33 -6.27
C VAL A 176 21.31 6.11 -4.97
N ILE A 177 20.14 6.70 -4.72
CA ILE A 177 19.82 7.44 -3.52
C ILE A 177 18.72 6.66 -2.79
N ILE A 178 18.89 6.36 -1.51
CA ILE A 178 17.89 5.68 -0.69
C ILE A 178 17.39 6.64 0.38
N ARG A 179 16.07 6.77 0.52
CA ARG A 179 15.46 7.58 1.58
C ARG A 179 14.35 6.81 2.25
N VAL A 180 14.39 6.76 3.57
CA VAL A 180 13.21 6.47 4.39
C VAL A 180 12.37 7.75 4.38
N LEU A 181 11.12 7.65 3.96
CA LEU A 181 10.20 8.79 3.80
C LEU A 181 9.12 8.83 4.87
N CYS A 182 8.89 7.71 5.56
CA CYS A 182 7.97 7.60 6.68
C CYS A 182 8.54 6.60 7.69
N ALA A 183 8.41 6.92 8.98
CA ALA A 183 8.68 6.03 10.10
C ALA A 183 7.70 6.39 11.23
N THR A 184 6.65 5.60 11.43
CA THR A 184 5.61 5.86 12.43
C THR A 184 5.29 4.59 13.21
N ASP A 185 4.92 4.75 14.48
CA ASP A 185 4.50 3.64 15.33
C ASP A 185 2.99 3.40 15.14
N LYS A 186 2.62 2.12 14.99
CA LYS A 186 1.26 1.64 14.75
C LYS A 186 0.98 0.39 15.59
N GLU A 187 -0.28 0.01 15.66
CA GLU A 187 -0.71 -1.22 16.32
C GLU A 187 -1.64 -1.98 15.38
N VAL A 188 -1.45 -3.30 15.29
CA VAL A 188 -2.42 -4.19 14.63
C VAL A 188 -3.36 -4.75 15.67
N GLU A 189 -4.66 -4.57 15.46
CA GLU A 189 -5.69 -5.14 16.33
C GLU A 189 -6.03 -6.58 15.91
N VAL A 190 -6.23 -7.44 16.91
CA VAL A 190 -6.64 -8.82 16.69
C VAL A 190 -8.11 -8.86 16.31
N LYS A 191 -8.41 -9.55 15.21
CA LYS A 191 -9.77 -9.68 14.66
C LYS A 191 -10.74 -10.35 15.66
N PRO A 192 -12.06 -10.09 15.53
CA PRO A 192 -13.04 -10.43 16.54
C PRO A 192 -13.12 -11.92 16.92
N LEU A 193 -13.08 -12.86 15.97
CA LEU A 193 -13.24 -14.29 16.30
C LEU A 193 -11.98 -14.85 16.98
N MET A 194 -10.80 -14.43 16.54
CA MET A 194 -9.52 -14.75 17.18
C MET A 194 -9.50 -14.22 18.61
N LYS A 195 -9.91 -12.96 18.81
CA LYS A 195 -10.01 -12.33 20.13
C LYS A 195 -11.00 -13.06 21.04
N GLN A 196 -12.19 -13.40 20.53
CA GLN A 196 -13.22 -14.12 21.29
C GLN A 196 -12.75 -15.52 21.72
N LYS A 197 -12.09 -16.26 20.83
CA LYS A 197 -11.71 -17.66 21.08
C LYS A 197 -10.42 -17.79 21.89
N TYR A 198 -9.41 -16.96 21.61
CA TYR A 198 -8.07 -17.10 22.17
C TYR A 198 -7.66 -15.98 23.12
N GLY A 199 -8.36 -14.84 23.14
CA GLY A 199 -8.16 -13.78 24.14
C GLY A 199 -8.27 -14.28 25.58
N PRO A 200 -9.30 -15.06 25.96
CA PRO A 200 -9.39 -15.67 27.29
C PRO A 200 -8.24 -16.64 27.63
N MET A 201 -7.53 -17.14 26.62
CA MET A 201 -6.37 -18.03 26.77
C MET A 201 -5.04 -17.25 26.90
N GLY A 202 -5.10 -15.91 26.93
CA GLY A 202 -3.94 -15.04 27.07
C GLY A 202 -3.35 -14.53 25.75
N PHE A 203 -4.05 -14.67 24.62
CA PHE A 203 -3.60 -14.07 23.36
C PHE A 203 -3.75 -12.54 23.43
N PRO A 204 -2.73 -11.74 23.05
CA PRO A 204 -2.79 -10.28 23.10
C PRO A 204 -3.91 -9.70 22.23
N ASP A 205 -4.46 -8.56 22.65
CA ASP A 205 -5.50 -7.84 21.88
C ASP A 205 -4.92 -7.05 20.70
N LYS A 206 -3.65 -6.66 20.80
CA LYS A 206 -2.96 -5.83 19.82
C LYS A 206 -1.45 -6.07 19.82
N PHE A 207 -0.81 -5.80 18.69
CA PHE A 207 0.64 -5.89 18.55
C PHE A 207 1.22 -4.55 18.04
N PRO A 208 2.08 -3.87 18.82
CA PRO A 208 2.74 -2.65 18.38
C PRO A 208 3.86 -2.96 17.38
N TYR A 209 3.96 -2.12 16.35
CA TYR A 209 5.01 -2.18 15.34
C TYR A 209 5.35 -0.80 14.81
N ARG A 210 6.54 -0.66 14.23
CA ARG A 210 6.93 0.53 13.46
C ARG A 210 6.73 0.27 11.99
N THR A 211 5.97 1.11 11.30
CA THR A 211 5.91 1.09 9.83
C THR A 211 7.00 1.99 9.26
N LYS A 212 7.70 1.53 8.21
CA LYS A 212 8.67 2.36 7.47
C LYS A 212 8.41 2.29 5.97
N ALA A 213 8.55 3.43 5.31
CA ALA A 213 8.46 3.55 3.86
C ALA A 213 9.84 3.93 3.28
N VAL A 214 10.47 3.02 2.53
CA VAL A 214 11.82 3.17 1.96
C VAL A 214 11.71 3.28 0.44
N PHE A 215 12.29 4.33 -0.14
CA PHE A 215 12.26 4.57 -1.58
C PHE A 215 13.66 4.74 -2.16
N ALA A 216 13.85 4.26 -3.39
CA ALA A 216 15.10 4.39 -4.13
C ALA A 216 14.91 5.28 -5.36
N PHE A 217 15.92 6.12 -5.61
CA PHE A 217 15.98 7.05 -6.73
C PHE A 217 17.30 6.85 -7.49
N GLU A 218 17.25 6.99 -8.81
CA GLU A 218 18.43 6.96 -9.68
C GLU A 218 18.56 8.29 -10.42
N VAL A 219 19.80 8.77 -10.60
CA VAL A 219 20.06 9.98 -11.40
C VAL A 219 20.20 9.62 -12.88
N ILE A 220 19.16 9.89 -13.68
CA ILE A 220 19.16 9.66 -15.15
C ILE A 220 19.09 11.00 -15.89
N ASP A 221 20.12 11.30 -16.69
CA ASP A 221 20.29 12.58 -17.41
C ASP A 221 20.17 13.80 -16.46
N GLY A 222 20.82 13.71 -15.29
CA GLY A 222 20.78 14.76 -14.26
C GLY A 222 19.38 14.98 -13.66
N THR A 223 18.49 14.00 -13.74
CA THR A 223 17.15 14.03 -13.13
C THR A 223 16.97 12.80 -12.25
N GLU A 224 16.56 12.98 -11.01
CA GLU A 224 16.27 11.88 -10.09
C GLU A 224 14.95 11.20 -10.45
N VAL A 225 14.97 9.87 -10.57
CA VAL A 225 13.83 9.04 -10.92
C VAL A 225 13.60 8.04 -9.81
N CYS A 226 12.45 8.12 -9.15
CA CYS A 226 12.01 7.11 -8.21
C CYS A 226 11.74 5.81 -8.98
N PHE A 227 12.41 4.72 -8.58
CA PHE A 227 12.35 3.45 -9.30
C PHE A 227 11.94 2.26 -8.44
N PHE A 228 11.92 2.41 -7.12
CA PHE A 228 11.62 1.34 -6.18
C PHE A 228 11.02 1.91 -4.89
N GLY A 229 10.03 1.23 -4.33
CA GLY A 229 9.41 1.55 -3.04
C GLY A 229 9.13 0.30 -2.22
N LEU A 230 9.32 0.40 -0.91
CA LEU A 230 9.22 -0.70 0.04
C LEU A 230 8.53 -0.20 1.32
N HIS A 231 7.49 -0.90 1.75
CA HIS A 231 6.85 -0.69 3.05
C HIS A 231 7.07 -1.92 3.93
N VAL A 232 7.53 -1.69 5.15
CA VAL A 232 7.83 -2.74 6.13
C VAL A 232 7.14 -2.47 7.46
N GLN A 233 6.84 -3.54 8.18
CA GLN A 233 6.35 -3.51 9.56
C GLN A 233 7.41 -4.16 10.45
N GLU A 234 7.84 -3.44 11.49
CA GLU A 234 8.92 -3.86 12.38
C GLU A 234 8.37 -4.05 13.80
N TYR A 235 8.29 -5.30 14.24
CA TYR A 235 7.79 -5.68 15.56
C TYR A 235 8.99 -5.88 16.50
N GLY A 236 9.24 -4.88 17.34
CA GLY A 236 10.44 -4.79 18.18
C GLY A 236 10.53 -5.85 19.29
N SER A 237 11.54 -5.72 20.16
CA SER A 237 11.71 -6.60 21.32
C SER A 237 10.60 -6.48 22.36
N ASN A 238 9.91 -5.32 22.40
CA ASN A 238 8.87 -5.03 23.39
C ASN A 238 7.48 -5.46 22.89
N CYS A 239 7.36 -5.93 21.64
CA CYS A 239 6.13 -6.50 21.13
C CYS A 239 5.88 -7.87 21.77
N PRO A 240 4.64 -8.20 22.20
CA PRO A 240 4.36 -9.52 22.75
C PRO A 240 4.52 -10.63 21.69
N PRO A 241 4.83 -11.87 22.11
CA PRO A 241 4.76 -13.04 21.24
C PRO A 241 3.34 -13.19 20.66
N PRO A 242 3.18 -13.68 19.42
CA PRO A 242 4.20 -14.31 18.56
C PRO A 242 4.99 -13.35 17.65
N ASN A 243 4.75 -12.03 17.72
CA ASN A 243 5.30 -11.05 16.78
C ASN A 243 6.69 -10.50 17.16
N GLN A 244 7.12 -10.71 18.40
CA GLN A 244 8.39 -10.22 18.94
C GLN A 244 9.59 -10.49 17.99
N ARG A 245 10.39 -9.44 17.70
CA ARG A 245 11.59 -9.47 16.84
C ARG A 245 11.36 -9.93 15.40
N ARG A 246 10.20 -9.59 14.83
CA ARG A 246 9.87 -9.93 13.44
C ARG A 246 9.76 -8.70 12.56
N VAL A 247 10.24 -8.81 11.33
CA VAL A 247 9.93 -7.83 10.28
C VAL A 247 9.04 -8.46 9.22
N TYR A 248 8.11 -7.69 8.68
CA TYR A 248 7.21 -8.12 7.63
C TYR A 248 7.24 -7.12 6.48
N ILE A 249 7.52 -7.62 5.27
CA ILE A 249 7.48 -6.80 4.05
C ILE A 249 6.03 -6.71 3.60
N ALA A 250 5.38 -5.60 3.93
CA ALA A 250 3.96 -5.38 3.64
C ALA A 250 3.72 -5.17 2.14
N TYR A 251 4.53 -4.30 1.52
CA TYR A 251 4.41 -3.99 0.09
C TYR A 251 5.79 -3.69 -0.50
N LEU A 252 5.99 -4.12 -1.74
CA LEU A 252 7.12 -3.74 -2.57
C LEU A 252 6.62 -3.45 -3.96
N ASP A 253 7.08 -2.36 -4.54
CA ASP A 253 6.80 -2.02 -5.92
C ASP A 253 8.02 -1.39 -6.61
N SER A 254 8.04 -1.44 -7.94
CA SER A 254 9.16 -0.94 -8.73
C SER A 254 8.72 -0.50 -10.12
N VAL A 255 9.40 0.50 -10.66
CA VAL A 255 9.27 0.87 -12.07
C VAL A 255 10.54 0.49 -12.83
N HIS A 256 10.36 -0.02 -14.03
CA HIS A 256 11.36 -0.83 -14.72
C HIS A 256 12.46 -0.01 -15.43
N PHE A 257 12.56 1.30 -15.16
CA PHE A 257 13.40 2.25 -15.90
C PHE A 257 14.85 2.35 -15.43
N PHE A 258 15.26 1.55 -14.44
CA PHE A 258 16.62 1.58 -13.91
C PHE A 258 17.69 1.43 -15.01
N GLN A 259 18.75 2.24 -14.96
CA GLN A 259 19.87 2.19 -15.91
C GLN A 259 21.21 1.86 -15.21
N PRO A 260 21.99 0.89 -15.74
CA PRO A 260 21.70 0.09 -16.93
C PRO A 260 20.72 -1.07 -16.64
N ARG A 261 19.89 -1.43 -17.64
CA ARG A 261 18.78 -2.39 -17.49
C ARG A 261 19.22 -3.74 -16.95
N GLN A 262 20.43 -4.21 -17.28
CA GLN A 262 20.95 -5.51 -16.84
C GLN A 262 21.21 -5.59 -15.33
N LEU A 263 21.48 -4.47 -14.65
CA LEU A 263 21.75 -4.46 -13.20
C LEU A 263 20.50 -4.26 -12.36
N ARG A 264 19.37 -3.93 -12.98
CA ARG A 264 18.12 -3.58 -12.30
C ARG A 264 17.70 -4.61 -11.25
N THR A 265 17.65 -5.89 -11.64
CA THR A 265 17.25 -6.98 -10.73
C THR A 265 18.23 -7.12 -9.57
N ASP A 266 19.53 -7.02 -9.84
CA ASP A 266 20.54 -7.18 -8.80
C ASP A 266 20.50 -6.00 -7.82
N VAL A 267 20.22 -4.77 -8.30
CA VAL A 267 20.01 -3.60 -7.43
C VAL A 267 18.78 -3.77 -6.53
N TYR A 268 17.67 -4.31 -7.04
CA TYR A 268 16.51 -4.63 -6.20
C TYR A 268 16.87 -5.65 -5.11
N HIS A 269 17.67 -6.67 -5.45
CA HIS A 269 18.17 -7.63 -4.47
C HIS A 269 19.09 -6.98 -3.44
N GLU A 270 20.00 -6.08 -3.86
CA GLU A 270 20.87 -5.35 -2.93
C GLU A 270 20.10 -4.47 -1.96
N ILE A 271 18.99 -3.85 -2.39
CA ILE A 271 18.13 -3.05 -1.52
C ILE A 271 17.48 -3.95 -0.46
N LEU A 272 16.88 -5.07 -0.88
CA LEU A 272 16.23 -6.02 0.04
C LEU A 272 17.22 -6.67 1.00
N LEU A 273 18.35 -7.16 0.50
CA LEU A 273 19.41 -7.73 1.33
C LEU A 273 20.01 -6.68 2.27
N GLY A 274 20.15 -5.43 1.82
CA GLY A 274 20.55 -4.31 2.67
C GLY A 274 19.59 -4.10 3.83
N TYR A 275 18.28 -4.12 3.56
CA TYR A 275 17.25 -4.02 4.60
C TYR A 275 17.32 -5.20 5.57
N LEU A 276 17.35 -6.45 5.08
CA LEU A 276 17.39 -7.65 5.94
C LEU A 276 18.66 -7.68 6.80
N HIS A 277 19.81 -7.28 6.24
CA HIS A 277 21.06 -7.18 6.99
C HIS A 277 20.97 -6.15 8.09
N TYR A 278 20.40 -4.97 7.80
CA TYR A 278 20.22 -3.93 8.81
C TYR A 278 19.30 -4.38 9.94
N ALA A 279 18.16 -5.00 9.61
CA ALA A 279 17.23 -5.56 10.59
C ALA A 279 17.91 -6.63 11.46
N MET A 280 18.70 -7.53 10.86
CA MET A 280 19.48 -8.51 11.59
C MET A 280 20.45 -7.85 12.58
N GLN A 281 21.15 -6.78 12.18
CA GLN A 281 22.09 -6.05 13.04
C GLN A 281 21.40 -5.34 14.21
N LEU A 282 20.17 -4.86 14.02
CA LEU A 282 19.36 -4.30 15.11
C LEU A 282 18.85 -5.37 16.09
N GLY A 283 18.89 -6.65 15.72
CA GLY A 283 18.46 -7.77 16.58
C GLY A 283 17.09 -8.36 16.23
N TYR A 284 16.55 -8.09 15.04
CA TYR A 284 15.41 -8.82 14.50
C TYR A 284 15.84 -10.22 14.09
N THR A 285 15.08 -11.25 14.48
CA THR A 285 15.48 -12.66 14.29
C THR A 285 14.88 -13.27 13.04
N MET A 286 13.71 -12.77 12.62
CA MET A 286 12.93 -13.35 11.54
C MET A 286 12.34 -12.27 10.62
N ALA A 287 12.29 -12.55 9.33
CA ALA A 287 11.62 -11.74 8.32
C ALA A 287 10.54 -12.54 7.60
N HIS A 288 9.48 -11.88 7.16
CA HIS A 288 8.33 -12.49 6.50
C HIS A 288 7.98 -11.77 5.21
N ILE A 289 7.71 -12.54 4.16
CA ILE A 289 7.33 -12.02 2.84
C ILE A 289 6.09 -12.78 2.35
N TRP A 290 5.04 -12.03 2.03
CA TRP A 290 3.85 -12.55 1.34
C TRP A 290 3.81 -12.10 -0.13
N GLN A 291 3.82 -13.08 -1.04
CA GLN A 291 3.60 -12.87 -2.46
C GLN A 291 2.09 -12.86 -2.79
N LYS A 292 1.46 -11.67 -2.76
CA LYS A 292 0.02 -11.50 -3.05
C LYS A 292 -0.37 -11.80 -4.52
N ILE A 293 0.57 -11.93 -5.46
CA ILE A 293 0.29 -12.20 -6.88
C ILE A 293 0.22 -13.71 -7.11
N PRO A 294 -0.98 -14.29 -7.41
CA PRO A 294 -1.20 -15.73 -7.27
C PRO A 294 -0.42 -16.62 -8.26
N LYS A 295 0.08 -16.12 -9.41
CA LYS A 295 0.69 -16.98 -10.46
C LYS A 295 1.75 -16.32 -11.35
N PRO A 296 2.92 -15.94 -10.81
CA PRO A 296 4.15 -16.12 -11.58
C PRO A 296 5.17 -16.88 -10.74
N LYS A 297 5.41 -18.16 -11.07
CA LYS A 297 6.56 -18.95 -10.58
C LYS A 297 7.87 -18.14 -10.63
N ARG A 298 7.97 -17.24 -11.62
CA ARG A 298 9.05 -16.28 -11.79
C ARG A 298 9.29 -15.36 -10.59
N LEU A 299 8.25 -14.86 -9.92
CA LEU A 299 8.41 -13.98 -8.75
C LEU A 299 8.88 -14.79 -7.52
N GLN A 300 8.41 -16.03 -7.40
CA GLN A 300 8.90 -16.95 -6.39
C GLN A 300 10.39 -17.24 -6.60
N ASP A 301 10.79 -17.57 -7.84
CA ASP A 301 12.18 -17.83 -8.20
C ASP A 301 13.06 -16.57 -8.03
N TRP A 302 12.47 -15.38 -8.23
CA TRP A 302 13.13 -14.09 -7.98
C TRP A 302 13.46 -13.92 -6.49
N TYR A 303 12.51 -14.14 -5.58
CA TYR A 303 12.76 -14.10 -4.14
C TYR A 303 13.74 -15.19 -3.69
N LYS A 304 13.60 -16.42 -4.20
CA LYS A 304 14.56 -17.50 -3.91
C LYS A 304 15.97 -17.12 -4.31
N LYS A 305 16.17 -16.60 -5.54
CA LYS A 305 17.49 -16.14 -6.00
C LYS A 305 18.07 -15.05 -5.09
N MET A 306 17.23 -14.11 -4.64
CA MET A 306 17.64 -13.06 -3.70
C MET A 306 18.06 -13.66 -2.34
N LEU A 307 17.26 -14.58 -1.79
CA LEU A 307 17.52 -15.22 -0.51
C LEU A 307 18.72 -16.16 -0.56
N ASP A 308 18.91 -16.92 -1.64
CA ASP A 308 20.08 -17.77 -1.87
C ASP A 308 21.37 -16.95 -1.87
N LYS A 309 21.34 -15.77 -2.51
CA LYS A 309 22.44 -14.79 -2.43
C LYS A 309 22.64 -14.30 -0.99
N GLY A 310 21.57 -13.99 -0.27
CA GLY A 310 21.63 -13.59 1.14
C GLY A 310 22.24 -14.66 2.06
N VAL A 311 21.94 -15.94 1.81
CA VAL A 311 22.54 -17.07 2.51
C VAL A 311 24.04 -17.19 2.19
N GLY A 312 24.41 -17.08 0.91
CA GLY A 312 25.81 -17.09 0.48
C GLY A 312 26.64 -15.94 1.06
N GLU A 313 26.01 -14.80 1.38
CA GLU A 313 26.65 -13.62 1.97
C GLU A 313 26.50 -13.54 3.50
N HIS A 314 25.91 -14.56 4.14
CA HIS A 314 25.62 -14.58 5.58
C HIS A 314 24.78 -13.39 6.09
N THR A 315 23.95 -12.83 5.22
CA THR A 315 22.93 -11.82 5.57
C THR A 315 21.63 -12.48 6.02
N VAL A 316 21.37 -13.69 5.53
CA VAL A 316 20.24 -14.55 5.90
C VAL A 316 20.83 -15.88 6.35
N PHE A 317 20.30 -16.48 7.41
CA PHE A 317 20.76 -17.78 7.89
C PHE A 317 20.14 -18.91 7.06
N ASP A 318 18.81 -18.98 7.03
CA ASP A 318 18.04 -19.87 6.16
C ASP A 318 16.66 -19.27 5.86
N TYR A 319 15.93 -19.90 4.95
CA TYR A 319 14.54 -19.54 4.66
C TYR A 319 13.73 -20.77 4.30
N LYS A 320 12.44 -20.74 4.66
CA LYS A 320 11.51 -21.84 4.45
C LYS A 320 10.17 -21.32 3.96
N ASP A 321 9.40 -22.22 3.36
CA ASP A 321 7.98 -21.98 3.19
C ASP A 321 7.26 -22.09 4.56
N ILE A 322 6.13 -21.39 4.69
CA ILE A 322 5.38 -21.32 5.95
C ILE A 322 4.93 -22.71 6.46
N TYR A 323 4.64 -23.64 5.55
CA TYR A 323 4.18 -24.99 5.90
C TYR A 323 5.29 -25.80 6.58
N LYS A 324 6.50 -25.79 6.00
CA LYS A 324 7.67 -26.41 6.61
C LYS A 324 8.03 -25.74 7.92
N GLN A 325 8.01 -24.40 7.97
CA GLN A 325 8.29 -23.68 9.21
C GLN A 325 7.32 -24.06 10.33
N ALA A 326 6.02 -24.07 10.06
CA ALA A 326 5.00 -24.47 11.04
C ALA A 326 5.15 -25.93 11.51
N ARG A 327 5.64 -26.84 10.66
CA ARG A 327 5.96 -28.23 11.07
C ARG A 327 7.21 -28.30 11.95
N ASP A 328 8.27 -27.60 11.57
CA ASP A 328 9.51 -27.58 12.34
C ASP A 328 9.30 -26.95 13.74
N ASP A 329 8.44 -25.94 13.81
CA ASP A 329 8.06 -25.27 15.07
C ASP A 329 7.01 -26.07 15.89
N ASN A 330 6.49 -27.19 15.38
CA ASN A 330 5.42 -27.99 15.97
C ASN A 330 4.19 -27.13 16.38
N LEU A 331 3.68 -26.32 15.44
CA LEU A 331 2.55 -25.43 15.68
C LEU A 331 1.29 -26.21 16.10
N THR A 332 0.89 -26.09 17.37
CA THR A 332 -0.33 -26.73 17.90
C THR A 332 -1.53 -25.79 18.00
N THR A 333 -1.28 -24.49 18.00
CA THR A 333 -2.29 -23.43 18.19
C THR A 333 -2.07 -22.27 17.23
N PRO A 334 -3.13 -21.62 16.71
CA PRO A 334 -2.98 -20.40 15.91
C PRO A 334 -2.32 -19.25 16.68
N MET A 335 -2.34 -19.29 18.03
CA MET A 335 -1.72 -18.27 18.89
C MET A 335 -0.19 -18.15 18.71
N ALA A 336 0.46 -19.17 18.14
CA ALA A 336 1.90 -19.17 17.88
C ALA A 336 2.25 -18.68 16.46
N LEU A 337 1.26 -18.40 15.61
CA LEU A 337 1.48 -17.84 14.27
C LEU A 337 1.61 -16.31 14.35
N PRO A 338 2.64 -15.70 13.73
CA PRO A 338 2.76 -14.25 13.64
C PRO A 338 1.52 -13.59 13.02
N TYR A 339 1.11 -12.45 13.56
CA TYR A 339 -0.14 -11.75 13.23
C TYR A 339 0.15 -10.34 12.70
N PHE A 340 0.18 -10.16 11.37
CA PHE A 340 0.60 -8.91 10.73
C PHE A 340 -0.57 -8.11 10.14
N GLU A 341 -0.45 -6.77 10.15
CA GLU A 341 -1.46 -5.89 9.55
C GLU A 341 -1.57 -6.11 8.04
N GLY A 342 -2.79 -6.25 7.53
CA GLY A 342 -3.06 -6.45 6.11
C GLY A 342 -2.59 -7.79 5.50
N ASP A 343 -2.11 -8.75 6.31
CA ASP A 343 -1.66 -10.06 5.85
C ASP A 343 -2.82 -11.05 5.59
N PHE A 344 -2.52 -12.14 4.89
CA PHE A 344 -3.45 -13.20 4.53
C PHE A 344 -3.92 -14.01 5.75
N TRP A 345 -3.00 -14.36 6.66
CA TRP A 345 -3.26 -15.32 7.73
C TRP A 345 -4.30 -14.88 8.76
N PRO A 346 -4.32 -13.61 9.24
CA PRO A 346 -5.38 -13.12 10.10
C PRO A 346 -6.79 -13.40 9.58
N ASN A 347 -7.03 -13.22 8.27
CA ASN A 347 -8.34 -13.46 7.66
C ASN A 347 -8.65 -14.95 7.55
N VAL A 348 -7.66 -15.77 7.16
CA VAL A 348 -7.82 -17.23 7.09
C VAL A 348 -8.10 -17.84 8.45
N ILE A 349 -7.49 -17.31 9.52
CA ILE A 349 -7.77 -17.77 10.89
C ILE A 349 -9.23 -17.50 11.26
N GLU A 350 -9.76 -16.30 10.97
CA GLU A 350 -11.18 -16.00 11.19
C GLU A 350 -12.10 -16.96 10.44
N ASP A 351 -11.79 -17.27 9.17
CA ASP A 351 -12.58 -18.21 8.36
C ASP A 351 -12.50 -19.63 8.93
N CYS A 352 -11.31 -20.11 9.32
CA CYS A 352 -11.15 -21.41 9.99
C CYS A 352 -11.94 -21.49 11.30
N ILE A 353 -11.94 -20.43 12.12
CA ILE A 353 -12.72 -20.38 13.38
C ILE A 353 -14.21 -20.47 13.07
N ARG A 354 -14.70 -19.69 12.10
CA ARG A 354 -16.10 -19.67 11.68
C ARG A 354 -16.56 -21.04 11.17
N GLU A 355 -15.75 -21.70 10.35
CA GLU A 355 -16.08 -23.03 9.86
C GLU A 355 -16.16 -24.07 10.99
N VAL A 356 -15.23 -24.04 11.95
CA VAL A 356 -15.27 -24.96 13.10
C VAL A 356 -16.49 -24.70 13.97
N GLN A 357 -16.83 -23.43 14.22
CA GLN A 357 -18.03 -23.07 14.98
C GLN A 357 -19.32 -23.54 14.29
N ASN A 358 -19.41 -23.41 12.96
CA ASN A 358 -20.55 -23.92 12.19
C ASN A 358 -20.64 -25.45 12.28
N GLU A 359 -19.52 -26.17 12.12
CA GLU A 359 -19.47 -27.63 12.24
C GLU A 359 -19.79 -28.10 13.68
N GLU A 360 -19.47 -27.33 14.71
CA GLU A 360 -19.87 -27.60 16.10
C GLU A 360 -21.38 -27.37 16.33
N GLN A 361 -21.97 -26.36 15.70
CA GLN A 361 -23.41 -26.08 15.79
C GLN A 361 -24.24 -27.14 15.06
N GLU A 362 -23.82 -27.54 13.85
CA GLU A 362 -24.45 -28.64 13.10
C GLU A 362 -24.41 -29.95 13.91
N ARG A 363 -23.28 -30.27 14.55
CA ARG A 363 -23.16 -31.44 15.44
C ARG A 363 -24.15 -31.39 16.61
N LYS A 364 -24.36 -30.22 17.22
CA LYS A 364 -25.31 -30.06 18.33
C LYS A 364 -26.76 -30.16 17.87
N HIS A 365 -27.09 -29.64 16.69
CA HIS A 365 -28.44 -29.74 16.13
C HIS A 365 -28.79 -31.20 15.77
N ASP A 366 -27.85 -31.93 15.17
CA ASP A 366 -28.03 -33.37 14.88
C ASP A 366 -28.21 -34.18 16.18
N ASP A 367 -27.46 -33.86 17.24
CA ASP A 367 -27.59 -34.51 18.55
C ASP A 367 -28.93 -34.17 19.24
N GLU A 368 -29.48 -32.96 19.05
CA GLU A 368 -30.79 -32.55 19.60
C GLU A 368 -31.97 -33.18 18.83
N ASP A 369 -31.86 -33.33 17.50
CA ASP A 369 -32.86 -34.02 16.66
C ASP A 369 -32.91 -35.53 16.95
N ASP A 370 -31.77 -36.19 17.22
CA ASP A 370 -31.72 -37.61 17.60
C ASP A 370 -32.33 -37.87 19.01
N VAL A 371 -32.32 -36.86 19.89
CA VAL A 371 -32.94 -36.95 21.23
C VAL A 371 -34.46 -36.78 21.16
N PHE A 372 -35.00 -35.97 20.23
CA PHE A 372 -36.45 -35.79 20.04
C PHE A 372 -37.15 -36.95 19.33
N HIS A 373 -36.42 -37.94 18.81
CA HIS A 373 -36.99 -39.16 18.22
C HIS A 373 -36.96 -40.40 19.13
N SER A 374 -36.59 -40.23 20.41
CA SER A 374 -36.54 -41.34 21.39
C SER A 374 -37.67 -41.31 22.43
N GLY A 375 -38.91 -41.04 22.00
CA GLY A 375 -40.09 -41.16 22.87
C GLY A 375 -41.41 -41.28 22.11
N ASP A 376 -41.86 -42.50 21.82
CA ASP A 376 -43.10 -43.09 22.38
C ASP A 376 -43.41 -44.45 21.70
N ASN A 377 -43.95 -45.37 22.50
CA ASN A 377 -44.15 -46.78 22.20
C ASN A 377 -45.62 -46.99 21.77
N GLY A 378 -45.89 -47.28 20.50
CA GLY A 378 -47.25 -47.52 20.02
C GLY A 378 -47.33 -48.30 18.71
N LYS A 379 -47.51 -49.62 18.80
CA LYS A 379 -47.83 -50.51 17.68
C LYS A 379 -49.12 -50.06 16.98
N ILE A 380 -49.09 -49.91 15.65
CA ILE A 380 -50.06 -50.49 14.69
C ILE A 380 -49.37 -50.57 13.31
N CYS A 381 -49.46 -51.76 12.70
CA CYS A 381 -48.97 -52.07 11.36
C CYS A 381 -50.11 -51.89 10.34
N CYS A 382 -49.87 -51.15 9.24
CA CYS A 382 -50.28 -51.60 7.90
C CYS A 382 -49.61 -50.80 6.77
N SER A 383 -48.64 -51.46 6.14
CA SER A 383 -48.24 -51.40 4.72
C SER A 383 -48.94 -50.41 3.76
N LYS A 384 -48.13 -49.53 3.15
CA LYS A 384 -48.03 -49.40 1.69
C LYS A 384 -46.64 -48.92 1.25
N LYS A 385 -46.03 -49.74 0.38
CA LYS A 385 -44.72 -49.63 -0.26
C LYS A 385 -44.51 -48.30 -1.00
N ARG A 386 -43.30 -47.75 -0.87
CA ARG A 386 -42.50 -47.33 -2.05
C ARG A 386 -41.01 -47.58 -1.78
N ASN A 387 -40.33 -47.99 -2.84
CA ASN A 387 -39.13 -48.82 -2.83
C ASN A 387 -37.81 -48.02 -2.80
N ASN A 388 -36.83 -48.66 -2.14
CA ASN A 388 -35.39 -48.80 -2.44
C ASN A 388 -34.56 -47.56 -2.76
N LEU A 389 -33.67 -47.17 -1.83
CA LEU A 389 -32.29 -47.69 -1.65
C LEU A 389 -31.30 -47.24 -2.74
N LYS A 390 -30.59 -46.15 -2.45
CA LYS A 390 -29.12 -46.16 -2.49
C LYS A 390 -28.60 -45.92 -1.08
N LYS A 391 -28.38 -47.03 -0.39
CA LYS A 391 -27.58 -47.12 0.84
C LYS A 391 -26.12 -47.22 0.39
N ALA A 392 -25.34 -46.16 0.56
CA ALA A 392 -23.88 -46.23 0.59
C ALA A 392 -23.35 -44.99 1.32
N ASN A 393 -22.58 -45.24 2.38
CA ASN A 393 -21.84 -44.30 3.23
C ASN A 393 -22.62 -43.51 4.30
N MET A 394 -23.39 -44.23 5.11
CA MET A 394 -23.36 -44.00 6.56
C MET A 394 -22.05 -44.59 7.11
N LYS A 395 -20.95 -43.85 6.96
CA LYS A 395 -19.85 -43.94 7.92
C LYS A 395 -20.15 -42.88 8.95
N SER A 396 -20.46 -43.33 10.17
CA SER A 396 -20.14 -42.59 11.39
C SER A 396 -18.92 -41.72 11.14
N LYS A 397 -19.06 -40.38 11.19
CA LYS A 397 -17.91 -39.46 11.34
C LYS A 397 -17.28 -39.78 12.70
N LYS A 398 -16.60 -40.91 12.75
CA LYS A 398 -15.73 -41.34 13.83
C LYS A 398 -14.68 -40.25 13.89
N LYS A 399 -14.66 -39.49 14.99
CA LYS A 399 -13.64 -38.51 15.40
C LYS A 399 -12.38 -38.73 14.56
N LEU A 400 -12.21 -37.96 13.48
CA LEU A 400 -10.93 -37.96 12.78
C LEU A 400 -10.02 -37.26 13.77
N GLY A 401 -9.20 -38.04 14.47
CA GLY A 401 -8.39 -37.53 15.57
C GLY A 401 -7.66 -36.28 15.11
N THR A 402 -7.90 -35.17 15.81
CA THR A 402 -7.21 -33.90 15.56
C THR A 402 -5.71 -34.15 15.65
N SER A 403 -4.99 -33.98 14.54
CA SER A 403 -3.57 -34.33 14.47
C SER A 403 -2.72 -33.46 15.41
N THR A 404 -3.21 -32.25 15.68
CA THR A 404 -2.59 -31.24 16.55
C THR A 404 -3.33 -31.05 17.89
N GLY A 405 -4.45 -31.74 18.11
CA GLY A 405 -5.34 -31.51 19.25
C GLY A 405 -6.26 -30.28 19.11
N ASN A 406 -6.21 -29.54 18.00
CA ASN A 406 -7.00 -28.33 17.75
C ASN A 406 -7.55 -28.32 16.31
N GLU A 407 -8.89 -28.39 16.16
CA GLU A 407 -9.57 -28.43 14.85
C GLU A 407 -9.26 -27.18 13.99
N VAL A 408 -9.08 -26.01 14.61
CA VAL A 408 -8.71 -24.77 13.89
C VAL A 408 -7.29 -24.88 13.32
N THR A 409 -6.35 -25.42 14.09
CA THR A 409 -4.96 -25.63 13.66
C THR A 409 -4.88 -26.65 12.53
N ASP A 410 -5.65 -27.73 12.58
CA ASP A 410 -5.68 -28.75 11.52
C ASP A 410 -6.19 -28.14 10.19
N LYS A 411 -7.24 -27.31 10.23
CA LYS A 411 -7.71 -26.55 9.06
C LYS A 411 -6.68 -25.52 8.58
N LEU A 412 -5.95 -24.90 9.49
CA LEU A 412 -4.88 -23.96 9.16
C LEU A 412 -3.71 -24.66 8.44
N TYR A 413 -3.32 -25.87 8.85
CA TYR A 413 -2.31 -26.68 8.14
C TYR A 413 -2.72 -27.01 6.70
N ASN A 414 -4.01 -27.28 6.45
CA ASN A 414 -4.50 -27.47 5.09
C ASN A 414 -4.35 -26.20 4.24
N ASN A 415 -4.54 -25.02 4.82
CA ASN A 415 -4.33 -23.74 4.14
C ASN A 415 -2.84 -23.43 3.94
N PHE A 416 -1.98 -23.73 4.91
CA PHE A 416 -0.53 -23.64 4.75
C PHE A 416 -0.06 -24.49 3.57
N GLU A 417 -0.52 -25.72 3.44
CA GLU A 417 -0.10 -26.60 2.34
C GLU A 417 -0.52 -26.07 0.97
N LYS A 418 -1.74 -25.53 0.87
CA LYS A 418 -2.28 -24.93 -0.37
C LYS A 418 -1.51 -23.68 -0.80
N HIS A 419 -1.04 -22.88 0.15
CA HIS A 419 -0.45 -21.57 -0.11
C HIS A 419 1.05 -21.48 0.21
N LYS A 420 1.73 -22.59 0.52
CA LYS A 420 3.14 -22.61 0.95
C LYS A 420 4.12 -21.90 0.02
N GLU A 421 3.86 -21.91 -1.29
CA GLU A 421 4.77 -21.36 -2.28
C GLU A 421 4.83 -19.83 -2.32
N VAL A 422 3.83 -19.15 -1.72
CA VAL A 422 3.72 -17.68 -1.74
C VAL A 422 4.09 -17.03 -0.40
N PHE A 423 4.46 -17.79 0.62
CA PHE A 423 4.88 -17.27 1.92
C PHE A 423 6.30 -17.73 2.24
N PHE A 424 7.20 -16.77 2.42
CA PHE A 424 8.56 -17.01 2.85
C PHE A 424 8.71 -16.61 4.30
N THR A 425 9.18 -17.54 5.11
CA THR A 425 9.65 -17.27 6.47
C THR A 425 11.17 -17.36 6.47
N ILE A 426 11.81 -16.26 6.79
CA ILE A 426 13.26 -16.06 6.63
C ILE A 426 13.85 -15.93 8.03
N ARG A 427 14.84 -16.75 8.35
CA ARG A 427 15.60 -16.62 9.58
C ARG A 427 16.85 -15.80 9.30
N LEU A 428 17.00 -14.70 10.04
CA LEU A 428 18.09 -13.76 9.82
C LEU A 428 19.38 -14.20 10.51
N MET A 429 19.29 -14.85 11.66
CA MET A 429 20.44 -15.22 12.48
C MET A 429 20.42 -16.68 12.91
N SER A 430 21.59 -17.19 13.31
CA SER A 430 21.68 -18.56 13.84
C SER A 430 20.90 -18.71 15.16
N PRO A 431 20.45 -19.93 15.53
CA PRO A 431 19.78 -20.16 16.82
C PRO A 431 20.62 -19.72 18.03
N GLN A 432 21.95 -19.82 17.93
CA GLN A 432 22.87 -19.42 18.99
C GLN A 432 22.97 -17.90 19.13
N SER A 433 22.96 -17.18 18.00
CA SER A 433 22.91 -15.72 17.94
C SER A 433 21.55 -15.19 18.41
N GLU A 434 20.46 -15.88 18.09
CA GLU A 434 19.10 -15.54 18.53
C GLU A 434 18.97 -15.56 20.06
N LEU A 435 19.53 -16.58 20.72
CA LEU A 435 19.57 -16.63 22.19
C LEU A 435 20.33 -15.43 22.79
N THR A 436 21.38 -14.96 22.12
CA THR A 436 22.12 -13.77 22.56
C THR A 436 21.29 -12.51 22.37
N ALA A 437 20.64 -12.37 21.21
CA ALA A 437 19.79 -11.23 20.88
C ALA A 437 18.57 -11.11 21.80
N GLN A 438 18.03 -12.23 22.30
CA GLN A 438 16.92 -12.23 23.27
C GLN A 438 17.26 -11.47 24.56
N ASN A 439 18.55 -11.39 24.93
CA ASN A 439 19.00 -10.69 26.12
C ASN A 439 19.22 -9.18 25.92
N SER A 440 19.00 -8.64 24.71
CA SER A 440 19.28 -7.24 24.37
C SER A 440 18.10 -6.57 23.68
N GLU A 441 17.60 -5.44 24.18
CA GLU A 441 16.50 -4.71 23.55
C GLU A 441 16.87 -4.17 22.16
N ILE A 442 15.90 -4.16 21.24
CA ILE A 442 16.07 -3.53 19.92
C ILE A 442 15.99 -2.02 20.11
N ASN A 443 17.08 -1.33 19.80
CA ASN A 443 17.14 0.12 19.80
C ASN A 443 17.33 0.61 18.36
N ASP A 444 16.26 1.12 17.77
CA ASP A 444 16.29 1.74 16.46
C ASP A 444 16.91 3.15 16.57
N PRO A 445 18.07 3.41 15.94
CA PRO A 445 18.73 4.71 16.02
C PRO A 445 18.02 5.79 15.20
N ASP A 446 17.09 5.41 14.32
CA ASP A 446 16.38 6.35 13.46
C ASP A 446 15.19 6.98 14.19
N PRO A 447 15.00 8.31 14.07
CA PRO A 447 13.86 8.99 14.67
C PRO A 447 12.56 8.62 13.95
N LEU A 448 11.43 8.88 14.61
CA LEU A 448 10.14 8.89 13.94
C LEU A 448 10.11 10.00 12.89
N MET A 449 9.50 9.70 11.75
CA MET A 449 9.35 10.60 10.61
C MET A 449 7.92 10.48 10.10
N PRO A 450 6.98 11.26 10.66
CA PRO A 450 5.60 11.24 10.19
C PRO A 450 5.50 11.77 8.77
N SER A 451 4.67 11.13 7.95
CA SER A 451 4.44 11.55 6.56
C SER A 451 3.07 11.05 6.09
N ASP A 452 2.07 11.92 6.04
CA ASP A 452 0.70 11.53 5.64
C ASP A 452 0.65 10.93 4.22
N LEU A 453 1.50 11.44 3.33
CA LEU A 453 1.58 10.94 1.95
C LEU A 453 2.10 9.51 1.88
N MET A 454 2.99 9.14 2.80
CA MET A 454 3.72 7.86 2.83
C MET A 454 3.28 6.98 4.00
N ASP A 455 2.22 7.37 4.71
CA ASP A 455 1.65 6.56 5.78
C ASP A 455 0.75 5.46 5.17
N GLY A 456 1.42 4.41 4.70
CA GLY A 456 0.80 3.44 3.81
C GLY A 456 0.80 3.89 2.36
N ARG A 457 0.11 3.15 1.49
CA ARG A 457 0.18 3.35 0.04
C ARG A 457 -0.95 4.18 -0.55
N ASP A 458 -2.09 4.26 0.13
CA ASP A 458 -3.34 4.72 -0.49
C ASP A 458 -3.35 6.23 -0.69
N THR A 459 -2.78 7.00 0.25
CA THR A 459 -2.63 8.46 0.12
C THR A 459 -1.76 8.83 -1.08
N PHE A 460 -0.61 8.15 -1.24
CA PHE A 460 0.25 8.34 -2.40
C PHE A 460 -0.44 7.98 -3.71
N LEU A 461 -1.14 6.85 -3.76
CA LEU A 461 -1.89 6.39 -4.93
C LEU A 461 -2.98 7.36 -5.35
N THR A 462 -3.73 7.86 -4.36
CA THR A 462 -4.81 8.84 -4.58
C THR A 462 -4.24 10.13 -5.13
N ARG A 463 -3.21 10.68 -4.48
CA ARG A 463 -2.55 11.91 -4.97
C ARG A 463 -1.92 11.73 -6.36
N ALA A 464 -1.33 10.57 -6.63
CA ALA A 464 -0.76 10.27 -7.93
C ALA A 464 -1.83 10.19 -9.02
N ARG A 465 -3.02 9.68 -8.69
CA ARG A 465 -4.17 9.66 -9.61
C ARG A 465 -4.66 11.09 -9.90
N ASP A 466 -4.85 11.88 -8.86
CA ASP A 466 -5.44 13.22 -8.96
C ASP A 466 -4.53 14.22 -9.67
N GLU A 467 -3.22 14.13 -9.43
CA GLU A 467 -2.21 15.01 -10.04
C GLU A 467 -1.55 14.41 -11.30
N HIS A 468 -2.09 13.29 -11.80
CA HIS A 468 -1.58 12.53 -12.95
C HIS A 468 -0.07 12.20 -12.87
N TRP A 469 0.39 11.78 -11.70
CA TRP A 469 1.75 11.26 -11.50
C TRP A 469 1.85 9.82 -12.00
N GLU A 470 2.05 9.68 -13.30
CA GLU A 470 2.23 8.39 -13.93
C GLU A 470 3.69 7.94 -13.94
N PHE A 471 3.89 6.64 -13.83
CA PHE A 471 5.19 5.98 -14.01
C PHE A 471 5.17 5.00 -15.18
N SER A 472 4.37 5.30 -16.21
CA SER A 472 4.15 4.46 -17.40
C SER A 472 5.24 4.61 -18.48
N SER A 473 6.06 5.66 -18.41
CA SER A 473 7.19 5.88 -19.31
C SER A 473 8.28 6.67 -18.59
N LEU A 474 9.54 6.57 -19.04
CA LEU A 474 10.65 7.27 -18.40
C LEU A 474 10.41 8.79 -18.28
N ARG A 475 9.82 9.43 -19.30
CA ARG A 475 9.47 10.86 -19.25
C ARG A 475 8.47 11.19 -18.15
N ARG A 476 7.46 10.33 -17.96
CA ARG A 476 6.43 10.49 -16.94
C ARG A 476 7.00 10.18 -15.58
N ALA A 477 7.76 9.09 -15.43
CA ALA A 477 8.47 8.76 -14.20
C ALA A 477 9.41 9.90 -13.74
N LYS A 478 10.17 10.53 -14.65
CA LYS A 478 10.98 11.73 -14.34
C LYS A 478 10.12 12.88 -13.82
N TYR A 479 9.05 13.23 -14.54
CA TYR A 479 8.14 14.32 -14.14
C TYR A 479 7.43 14.04 -12.80
N SER A 480 6.90 12.83 -12.64
CA SER A 480 6.23 12.35 -11.43
C SER A 480 7.18 12.34 -10.25
N SER A 481 8.44 11.93 -10.44
CA SER A 481 9.46 11.97 -9.38
C SER A 481 9.78 13.40 -8.94
N ILE A 482 9.84 14.36 -9.87
CA ILE A 482 10.01 15.78 -9.54
C ILE A 482 8.83 16.30 -8.69
N CYS A 483 7.61 15.98 -9.09
CA CYS A 483 6.41 16.40 -8.35
C CYS A 483 6.30 15.70 -6.99
N PHE A 484 6.66 14.42 -6.94
CA PHE A 484 6.69 13.61 -5.74
C PHE A 484 7.71 14.14 -4.72
N CYS A 485 8.94 14.41 -5.13
CA CYS A 485 9.95 15.03 -4.26
C CYS A 485 9.49 16.40 -3.75
N HIS A 486 8.91 17.24 -4.61
CA HIS A 486 8.33 18.51 -4.16
C HIS A 486 7.24 18.32 -3.10
N ALA A 487 6.36 17.34 -3.28
CA ALA A 487 5.32 17.04 -2.31
C ALA A 487 5.93 16.61 -0.97
N LEU A 488 6.94 15.73 -0.97
CA LEU A 488 7.68 15.28 0.23
C LEU A 488 8.32 16.44 1.00
N HIS A 489 9.02 17.33 0.29
CA HIS A 489 9.70 18.48 0.90
C HIS A 489 8.75 19.51 1.53
N ASN A 490 7.48 19.51 1.15
CA ASN A 490 6.49 20.46 1.64
C ASN A 490 5.38 19.79 2.46
N GLN A 491 5.58 18.56 2.96
CA GLN A 491 4.61 17.89 3.83
C GLN A 491 4.43 18.60 5.17
N GLU A 492 5.53 19.11 5.74
CA GLU A 492 5.51 19.87 7.01
C GLU A 492 4.85 21.24 6.87
N LYS A 493 4.75 21.75 5.65
CA LYS A 493 3.80 22.81 5.32
C LYS A 493 2.49 22.13 4.99
N GLY A 494 1.89 21.51 6.01
CA GLY A 494 0.48 21.22 5.94
C GLY A 494 -0.20 22.45 5.37
N GLU A 495 -1.18 22.25 4.50
CA GLU A 495 -2.22 23.24 4.29
C GLU A 495 -3.03 23.39 5.60
N GLY A 496 -2.35 23.54 6.73
CA GLY A 496 -2.91 24.18 7.90
C GLY A 496 -3.25 25.57 7.40
N LEU A 497 -4.56 25.83 7.31
CA LEU A 497 -5.19 27.10 6.99
C LEU A 497 -4.18 28.23 7.17
N SER A 498 -3.61 28.70 6.05
CA SER A 498 -2.74 29.87 6.12
C SER A 498 -3.68 31.03 6.42
N TYR A 499 -3.83 31.36 7.70
CA TYR A 499 -4.65 32.46 8.13
C TYR A 499 -4.12 33.75 7.49
N THR A 500 -5.01 34.49 6.85
CA THR A 500 -4.66 35.75 6.19
C THR A 500 -4.87 36.89 7.17
N CYS A 501 -3.87 37.74 7.35
CA CYS A 501 -3.95 38.92 8.19
C CYS A 501 -5.11 39.80 7.74
N ASN A 502 -6.11 40.01 8.59
CA ASN A 502 -7.32 40.76 8.24
C ASN A 502 -7.04 42.21 7.85
N ASN A 503 -5.87 42.76 8.21
CA ASN A 503 -5.50 44.14 7.90
C ASN A 503 -4.71 44.30 6.59
N CYS A 504 -3.76 43.40 6.31
CA CYS A 504 -2.84 43.55 5.16
C CYS A 504 -2.87 42.39 4.17
N GLN A 505 -3.72 41.39 4.39
CA GLN A 505 -3.83 40.15 3.60
C GLN A 505 -2.52 39.34 3.49
N GLY A 506 -1.51 39.65 4.32
CA GLY A 506 -0.28 38.85 4.45
C GLY A 506 -0.49 37.62 5.33
N THR A 507 0.55 36.81 5.55
CA THR A 507 0.48 35.63 6.44
C THR A 507 0.29 36.04 7.90
N ALA A 508 -0.77 35.55 8.54
CA ALA A 508 -1.04 35.78 9.96
C ALA A 508 -0.31 34.77 10.85
N VAL A 509 -0.02 35.19 12.08
CA VAL A 509 0.70 34.43 13.12
C VAL A 509 0.10 34.64 14.52
N TRP A 510 -0.90 35.52 14.62
CA TRP A 510 -1.63 35.85 15.85
C TRP A 510 -3.11 35.67 15.60
N HIS A 511 -3.80 34.96 16.49
CA HIS A 511 -5.23 34.68 16.41
C HIS A 511 -5.95 35.20 17.66
N CYS A 512 -7.16 35.74 17.50
CA CYS A 512 -7.99 36.19 18.61
C CYS A 512 -9.03 35.12 18.97
N PRO A 513 -8.93 34.44 20.12
CA PRO A 513 -9.88 33.39 20.50
C PRO A 513 -11.28 33.93 20.86
N SER A 514 -11.45 35.25 20.95
CA SER A 514 -12.71 35.92 21.33
C SER A 514 -13.44 36.59 20.17
N CYS A 515 -12.81 36.71 18.99
CA CYS A 515 -13.42 37.28 17.80
C CYS A 515 -13.44 36.24 16.68
N ASP A 516 -14.57 36.10 15.99
CA ASP A 516 -14.66 35.25 14.80
C ASP A 516 -13.67 35.73 13.72
N ASP A 517 -12.82 34.82 13.24
CA ASP A 517 -11.89 35.01 12.11
C ASP A 517 -11.04 36.30 12.17
N PHE A 518 -10.49 36.64 13.34
CA PHE A 518 -9.58 37.79 13.47
C PHE A 518 -8.13 37.38 13.69
N ASP A 519 -7.33 37.46 12.62
CA ASP A 519 -5.94 37.07 12.58
C ASP A 519 -5.02 38.24 12.13
N LEU A 520 -3.85 38.35 12.75
CA LEU A 520 -2.86 39.40 12.46
C LEU A 520 -1.46 38.84 12.18
N CYS A 521 -0.71 39.52 11.31
CA CYS A 521 0.72 39.29 11.17
C CYS A 521 1.52 40.05 12.25
N ASN A 522 2.79 39.70 12.47
CA ASN A 522 3.65 40.36 13.47
C ASN A 522 3.67 41.90 13.33
N LYS A 523 3.75 42.42 12.09
CA LYS A 523 3.77 43.87 11.84
C LYS A 523 2.45 44.55 12.21
N CYS A 524 1.32 43.88 11.97
CA CYS A 524 0.00 44.42 12.28
C CYS A 524 -0.34 44.26 13.76
N TYR A 525 0.20 43.24 14.44
CA TYR A 525 0.11 43.09 15.89
C TYR A 525 0.79 44.23 16.65
N GLU A 526 1.98 44.66 16.19
CA GLU A 526 2.73 45.75 16.86
C GLU A 526 2.14 47.14 16.61
N SER A 527 1.43 47.32 15.50
CA SER A 527 0.88 48.63 15.08
C SER A 527 -0.59 48.84 15.43
N MET A 528 -1.34 47.75 15.68
CA MET A 528 -2.75 47.84 16.03
C MET A 528 -3.01 47.38 17.46
N SER A 529 -3.80 48.17 18.18
CA SER A 529 -4.39 47.72 19.45
C SER A 529 -5.69 46.98 19.16
N HIS A 530 -5.74 45.70 19.52
CA HIS A 530 -6.96 44.90 19.54
C HIS A 530 -7.42 44.75 21.00
N PRO A 531 -8.72 44.91 21.32
CA PRO A 531 -9.22 44.89 22.69
C PRO A 531 -9.07 43.53 23.40
N HIS A 532 -9.00 42.44 22.65
CA HIS A 532 -8.79 41.09 23.20
C HIS A 532 -7.33 40.64 23.11
N LYS A 533 -6.93 39.74 24.01
CA LYS A 533 -5.59 39.17 24.03
C LYS A 533 -5.43 38.22 22.85
N LEU A 534 -4.49 38.52 21.96
CA LEU A 534 -4.13 37.68 20.82
C LEU A 534 -3.15 36.59 21.27
N GLU A 535 -3.38 35.37 20.81
CA GLU A 535 -2.51 34.22 21.05
C GLU A 535 -1.68 33.94 19.80
N LYS A 536 -0.41 33.54 19.98
CA LYS A 536 0.37 33.08 18.81
C LYS A 536 -0.27 31.81 18.31
N VAL A 537 -0.48 31.73 17.00
CA VAL A 537 -0.76 30.49 16.29
C VAL A 537 0.53 29.67 16.36
N SER A 538 0.74 29.07 17.53
CA SER A 538 1.75 28.06 17.74
C SER A 538 1.25 26.81 17.03
N ALA A 539 2.14 26.16 16.29
CA ALA A 539 1.93 24.78 15.87
C ALA A 539 1.89 23.91 17.14
N LEU A 540 0.78 23.95 17.88
CA LEU A 540 0.50 23.08 19.00
C LEU A 540 -0.16 21.82 18.45
N VAL A 541 0.72 20.89 18.10
CA VAL A 541 0.58 19.53 18.62
C VAL A 541 0.68 19.66 20.15
N GLU A 542 -0.45 19.50 20.83
CA GLU A 542 -0.60 18.88 22.16
C GLU A 542 -2.05 19.05 22.64
N VAL A 543 -2.86 17.98 22.54
CA VAL A 543 -3.83 17.61 23.58
C VAL A 543 -3.98 16.09 23.58
N GLY A 544 -3.45 15.44 24.61
CA GLY A 544 -4.11 14.28 25.19
C GLY A 544 -5.23 14.77 26.10
N GLY A 545 -6.42 14.18 25.98
CA GLY A 545 -7.59 14.50 26.79
C GLY A 545 -8.85 13.91 26.17
N GLU A 546 -9.38 12.90 26.84
CA GLU A 546 -10.47 12.02 26.44
C GLU A 546 -11.75 12.75 26.02
N ASP A 547 -12.29 12.40 24.85
CA ASP A 547 -13.73 12.21 24.71
C ASP A 547 -14.04 11.17 23.63
N LYS A 548 -14.82 10.16 24.04
CA LYS A 548 -15.25 9.02 23.24
C LYS A 548 -16.29 9.48 22.22
N GLN A 549 -16.06 9.16 20.94
CA GLN A 549 -17.13 8.79 20.02
C GLN A 549 -16.58 7.91 18.90
N ASP A 550 -17.17 6.72 18.79
CA ASP A 550 -16.89 5.67 17.81
C ASP A 550 -16.88 6.20 16.37
N ALA A 551 -15.75 6.05 15.68
CA ALA A 551 -15.66 6.04 14.22
C ALA A 551 -15.10 4.68 13.80
N GLY A 552 -15.99 3.68 13.79
CA GLY A 552 -15.67 2.31 13.40
C GLY A 552 -15.62 2.12 11.88
N ASN A 553 -14.66 1.29 11.46
CA ASN A 553 -14.59 0.60 10.17
C ASN A 553 -14.50 1.45 8.89
N SER A 554 -13.29 1.92 8.58
CA SER A 554 -12.88 2.06 7.18
C SER A 554 -12.48 0.68 6.64
N ARG A 555 -13.25 0.20 5.65
CA ARG A 555 -13.00 -1.03 4.90
C ARG A 555 -11.60 -1.00 4.30
N ASN A 556 -10.79 -1.99 4.68
CA ASN A 556 -9.53 -2.35 4.03
C ASN A 556 -9.71 -2.52 2.51
N GLU A 557 -9.41 -1.49 1.74
CA GLU A 557 -9.41 -1.57 0.27
C GLU A 557 -8.00 -1.70 -0.28
N SER A 558 -7.80 -2.81 -0.99
CA SER A 558 -6.53 -3.17 -1.56
C SER A 558 -6.26 -2.42 -2.87
N ILE A 559 -5.74 -1.19 -2.82
CA ILE A 559 -5.38 -0.45 -4.06
C ILE A 559 -3.95 -0.83 -4.49
N GLN A 560 -3.87 -1.69 -5.49
CA GLN A 560 -2.61 -2.05 -6.16
C GLN A 560 -2.17 -0.90 -7.08
N TRP A 561 -0.91 -0.47 -6.98
CA TRP A 561 -0.19 0.03 -8.15
C TRP A 561 -0.21 -1.10 -9.20
N PHE A 562 -0.40 -0.75 -10.46
CA PHE A 562 -0.44 -1.69 -11.58
C PHE A 562 0.63 -2.77 -11.43
N SER A 563 0.18 -4.01 -11.12
CA SER A 563 0.99 -5.21 -11.18
C SER A 563 1.45 -5.38 -12.63
N SER A 564 2.60 -4.83 -12.95
CA SER A 564 3.36 -5.16 -14.15
C SER A 564 4.84 -5.05 -13.81
N LEU A 565 5.32 -6.07 -13.10
CA LEU A 565 6.62 -6.66 -13.42
C LEU A 565 6.55 -7.19 -14.87
N GLU A 566 6.50 -6.27 -15.85
CA GLU A 566 6.75 -6.58 -17.26
C GLU A 566 8.25 -6.84 -17.41
N LEU A 567 8.61 -8.05 -17.02
CA LEU A 567 9.93 -8.61 -17.28
C LEU A 567 9.94 -9.11 -18.73
N GLU A 568 9.99 -8.18 -19.68
CA GLU A 568 10.10 -8.48 -21.12
C GLU A 568 11.38 -9.26 -21.46
N ASN A 569 11.19 -10.15 -22.44
CA ASN A 569 12.06 -11.21 -22.92
C ASN A 569 13.43 -10.74 -23.41
N GLY A 570 14.47 -11.44 -22.97
CA GLY A 570 15.72 -11.53 -23.69
C GLY A 570 15.65 -12.69 -24.68
N THR A 571 15.18 -12.42 -25.91
CA THR A 571 15.63 -13.11 -27.13
C THR A 571 15.35 -12.17 -28.29
N GLY A 572 16.37 -11.47 -28.75
CA GLY A 572 16.37 -10.90 -30.09
C GLY A 572 16.45 -12.04 -31.09
N LEU A 573 15.53 -12.06 -32.06
CA LEU A 573 15.77 -12.63 -33.37
C LEU A 573 15.00 -11.81 -34.39
N SER A 574 15.79 -11.23 -35.27
CA SER A 574 15.43 -10.53 -36.50
C SER A 574 14.41 -11.31 -37.35
N ALA A 575 13.41 -10.61 -37.86
CA ALA A 575 12.76 -10.98 -39.12
C ALA A 575 12.38 -9.71 -39.89
N VAL A 576 13.36 -9.20 -40.63
CA VAL A 576 13.11 -8.43 -41.84
C VAL A 576 12.76 -9.44 -42.94
N ASN A 577 11.55 -9.37 -43.49
CA ASN A 577 11.21 -9.79 -44.85
C ASN A 577 9.85 -9.15 -45.17
N SER A 578 9.83 -8.06 -45.92
CA SER A 578 9.72 -8.07 -47.39
C SER A 578 8.41 -8.74 -47.83
N HIS A 579 7.46 -7.94 -48.34
CA HIS A 579 6.60 -8.29 -49.47
C HIS A 579 6.12 -6.97 -50.09
N LEU A 580 6.85 -6.59 -51.14
CA LEU A 580 6.33 -5.85 -52.28
C LEU A 580 5.45 -6.81 -53.07
N GLN A 581 4.15 -6.55 -53.12
CA GLN A 581 3.34 -6.39 -54.34
C GLN A 581 1.90 -6.02 -53.97
#